data_AF-A0A2D7RZS5-F1
#
_entry.id   AF-A0A2D7RZS5-F1
#
_cell.length_a   1.000
_cell.length_b   1.000
_cell.length_c   1.000
_cell.angle_alpha   90.00
_cell.angle_beta   90.00
_cell.angle_gamma   90.00
#
_symmetry.space_group_name_H-M   'P 1'
#
loop_
_entity.id
_entity.type
_entity.pdbx_description
1 polymer ?
#
loop_
_entity_poly.entity_id
_entity_poly.type
_entity_poly.pdbx_seq_one_letter_code
_entity_poly.pdbx_strand_id
1 'polypeptide(L)'
;MQRLLGSTEPRMTVIQDGPDSPNAADGWHTDATWLDEPPAYALLHMETPPEVGGDAMWCSPTAAYDQLAAPVQELLCSLRVIHDNESFIQGVCAKVGDAAPQDRRWAP
;
A
#
# COMPACT_ATOMS: atom_id res chain seq x y z
N MET A 1 0.41 -0.93 24.02
CA MET A 1 1.69 -0.25 23.69
C MET A 1 2.57 -1.10 22.75
N GLN A 2 2.60 -2.44 22.85
CA GLN A 2 3.32 -3.35 21.93
C GLN A 2 2.74 -3.49 20.50
N ARG A 3 1.53 -2.98 20.21
CA ARG A 3 0.87 -3.11 18.90
C ARG A 3 1.51 -2.28 17.76
N LEU A 4 2.43 -1.37 18.10
CA LEU A 4 3.01 -0.36 17.20
C LEU A 4 4.50 -0.60 16.86
N LEU A 5 5.11 -1.69 17.34
CA LEU A 5 6.56 -1.92 17.27
C LEU A 5 6.97 -3.16 16.44
N GLY A 6 6.28 -3.48 15.34
CA GLY A 6 6.71 -4.60 14.47
C GLY A 6 6.51 -5.99 15.12
N SER A 7 5.25 -6.32 15.42
CA SER A 7 4.88 -7.69 15.81
C SER A 7 5.01 -8.63 14.60
N THR A 8 5.81 -9.69 14.71
CA THR A 8 5.97 -10.77 13.73
C THR A 8 4.78 -11.75 13.69
N GLU A 9 3.79 -11.57 14.56
CA GLU A 9 2.53 -12.34 14.49
C GLU A 9 1.82 -12.06 13.17
N PRO A 10 1.42 -13.10 12.42
CA PRO A 10 0.72 -12.94 11.16
C PRO A 10 -0.58 -12.14 11.38
N ARG A 11 -0.65 -10.95 10.77
CA ARG A 11 -1.86 -10.13 10.75
C ARG A 11 -2.64 -10.46 9.49
N MET A 12 -3.90 -10.83 9.68
CA MET A 12 -4.85 -10.96 8.58
C MET A 12 -5.66 -9.67 8.50
N THR A 13 -5.60 -9.00 7.34
CA THR A 13 -6.47 -7.86 7.02
C THR A 13 -7.55 -8.34 6.07
N VAL A 14 -8.80 -8.00 6.36
CA VAL A 14 -9.93 -8.29 5.46
C VAL A 14 -10.15 -7.09 4.56
N ILE A 15 -10.10 -7.32 3.25
CA ILE A 15 -10.46 -6.34 2.23
C ILE A 15 -11.87 -6.69 1.76
N GLN A 16 -12.80 -5.76 1.94
CA GLN A 16 -14.17 -5.90 1.46
C GLN A 16 -14.47 -4.73 0.53
N ASP A 17 -14.80 -5.05 -0.71
CA ASP A 17 -15.14 -4.12 -1.77
C ASP A 17 -16.50 -4.49 -2.37
N GLY A 18 -17.27 -3.49 -2.76
CA GLY A 18 -18.57 -3.66 -3.38
C GLY A 18 -19.16 -2.33 -3.86
N PRO A 19 -20.39 -2.34 -4.41
CA PRO A 19 -21.01 -1.12 -4.95
C PRO A 19 -21.10 0.04 -3.95
N ASP A 20 -21.31 -0.26 -2.67
CA ASP A 20 -21.40 0.71 -1.58
C ASP A 20 -20.08 0.92 -0.82
N SER A 21 -19.02 0.19 -1.18
CA SER A 21 -17.68 0.28 -0.60
C SER A 21 -16.64 0.12 -1.71
N PRO A 22 -16.39 1.17 -2.51
CA PRO A 22 -15.48 1.06 -3.65
C PRO A 22 -14.04 0.81 -3.20
N ASN A 23 -13.24 0.22 -4.10
CA ASN A 23 -11.82 -0.01 -3.85
C ASN A 23 -11.11 1.32 -3.55
N ALA A 24 -10.35 1.36 -2.46
CA ALA A 24 -9.56 2.51 -2.02
C ALA A 24 -8.08 2.43 -2.45
N ALA A 25 -7.67 1.31 -3.05
CA ALA A 25 -6.32 1.02 -3.52
C ALA A 25 -6.35 0.76 -5.05
N ASP A 26 -6.90 1.71 -5.80
CA ASP A 26 -7.08 1.65 -7.26
C ASP A 26 -5.87 2.21 -8.05
N GLY A 27 -4.92 2.85 -7.36
CA GLY A 27 -3.63 3.28 -7.92
C GLY A 27 -2.52 2.21 -7.82
N TRP A 28 -1.52 2.30 -8.70
CA TRP A 28 -0.30 1.50 -8.60
C TRP A 28 0.45 1.82 -7.30
N HIS A 29 0.71 0.81 -6.49
CA HIS A 29 1.40 0.96 -5.21
C HIS A 29 2.16 -0.30 -4.82
N THR A 30 2.95 -0.18 -3.75
CA THR A 30 3.50 -1.28 -2.98
C THR A 30 3.19 -1.02 -1.50
N ASP A 31 2.89 -2.08 -0.75
CA ASP A 31 2.31 -1.96 0.58
C ASP A 31 3.25 -1.29 1.59
N ALA A 32 2.71 -0.31 2.32
CA ALA A 32 3.28 0.23 3.56
C ALA A 32 4.74 0.69 3.49
N THR A 33 5.17 1.28 2.35
CA THR A 33 6.54 1.81 2.17
C THR A 33 6.92 2.95 3.11
N TRP A 34 5.95 3.52 3.84
CA TRP A 34 6.18 4.52 4.89
C TRP A 34 6.63 3.93 6.24
N LEU A 35 6.66 2.60 6.39
CA LEU A 35 7.20 1.95 7.58
C LEU A 35 8.73 1.90 7.50
N ASP A 36 9.40 2.01 8.66
CA ASP A 36 10.87 1.86 8.74
C ASP A 36 11.33 0.50 8.21
N GLU A 37 10.52 -0.55 8.42
CA GLU A 37 10.71 -1.90 7.88
C GLU A 37 9.44 -2.32 7.11
N PRO A 38 9.37 -2.05 5.79
CA PRO A 38 8.23 -2.45 4.97
C PRO A 38 8.11 -3.98 4.83
N PRO A 39 6.90 -4.50 4.55
CA PRO A 39 6.70 -5.92 4.33
C PRO A 39 7.55 -6.45 3.15
N ALA A 40 8.28 -7.53 3.38
CA ALA A 40 9.02 -8.20 2.30
C ALA A 40 8.09 -8.99 1.36
N TYR A 41 6.95 -9.46 1.89
CA TYR A 41 5.98 -10.29 1.16
C TYR A 41 4.56 -9.98 1.62
N ALA A 42 3.61 -10.13 0.70
CA ALA A 42 2.18 -10.11 0.97
C ALA A 42 1.54 -11.38 0.39
N LEU A 43 0.53 -11.91 1.09
CA LEU A 43 -0.27 -13.05 0.64
C LEU A 43 -1.72 -12.59 0.52
N LEU A 44 -2.28 -12.71 -0.69
CA LEU A 44 -3.67 -12.36 -0.97
C LEU A 44 -4.47 -13.61 -1.31
N HIS A 45 -5.62 -13.77 -0.67
CA HIS A 45 -6.56 -14.85 -0.93
C HIS A 45 -7.95 -14.27 -1.18
N MET A 46 -8.50 -14.52 -2.38
CA MET A 46 -9.85 -14.08 -2.75
C MET A 46 -10.86 -15.12 -2.28
N GLU A 47 -11.61 -14.78 -1.23
CA GLU A 47 -12.65 -15.64 -0.68
C GLU A 47 -13.96 -15.56 -1.47
N THR A 48 -14.40 -14.33 -1.79
CA THR A 48 -15.63 -14.07 -2.54
C THR A 48 -15.31 -13.30 -3.82
N PRO A 49 -15.26 -13.94 -5.01
CA PRO A 49 -15.03 -13.26 -6.27
C PRO A 49 -16.30 -12.55 -6.80
N PRO A 50 -16.18 -11.43 -7.54
CA PRO A 50 -17.29 -10.89 -8.33
C PRO A 50 -17.55 -11.76 -9.57
N GLU A 51 -18.73 -11.59 -10.21
CA GLU A 51 -19.06 -12.31 -11.46
C GLU A 51 -18.13 -11.92 -12.62
N VAL A 52 -17.72 -10.64 -12.66
CA VAL A 52 -16.80 -10.08 -13.66
C VAL A 52 -15.91 -9.03 -12.99
N GLY A 53 -14.62 -8.99 -13.38
CA GLY A 53 -13.64 -8.04 -12.86
C GLY A 53 -13.02 -8.47 -11.54
N GLY A 54 -12.41 -7.52 -10.81
CA GLY A 54 -11.70 -7.80 -9.55
C GLY A 54 -10.25 -8.28 -9.75
N ASP A 55 -9.71 -8.16 -10.97
CA ASP A 55 -8.33 -8.52 -11.27
C ASP A 55 -7.34 -7.66 -10.48
N ALA A 56 -6.31 -8.31 -9.95
CA ALA A 56 -5.15 -7.65 -9.36
C ALA A 56 -3.99 -7.68 -10.37
N MET A 57 -3.52 -6.51 -10.78
CA MET A 57 -2.36 -6.39 -11.67
C MET A 57 -1.07 -6.24 -10.87
N TRP A 58 0.01 -6.80 -11.41
CA TRP A 58 1.35 -6.71 -10.84
C TRP A 58 2.34 -6.23 -11.90
N CYS A 59 3.35 -5.48 -11.48
CA CYS A 59 4.47 -5.07 -12.32
C CYS A 59 5.80 -5.35 -11.61
N SER A 60 6.86 -5.53 -12.38
CA SER A 60 8.21 -5.73 -11.85
C SER A 60 8.97 -4.40 -11.88
N PRO A 61 9.25 -3.76 -10.72
CA PRO A 61 10.04 -2.53 -10.68
C PRO A 61 11.49 -2.77 -11.08
N THR A 62 12.03 -3.97 -10.85
CA THR A 62 13.38 -4.35 -11.31
C THR A 62 13.44 -4.42 -12.82
N ALA A 63 12.48 -5.09 -13.48
CA ALA A 63 12.44 -5.15 -14.94
C ALA A 63 12.16 -3.76 -15.57
N ALA A 64 11.42 -2.90 -14.88
CA ALA A 64 11.22 -1.51 -15.31
C ALA A 64 12.52 -0.71 -15.21
N TYR A 65 13.27 -0.86 -14.11
CA TYR A 65 14.57 -0.20 -13.90
C TYR A 65 15.61 -0.66 -14.93
N ASP A 66 15.69 -1.96 -15.22
CA ASP A 66 16.65 -2.54 -16.17
C ASP A 66 16.45 -2.02 -17.61
N GLN A 67 15.25 -1.56 -17.94
CA GLN A 67 14.93 -0.96 -19.25
C GLN A 67 15.29 0.53 -19.36
N LEU A 68 15.66 1.18 -18.26
CA LEU A 68 16.07 2.58 -18.27
C LEU A 68 17.47 2.74 -18.88
N ALA A 69 17.71 3.87 -19.55
CA ALA A 69 19.05 4.22 -20.00
C ALA A 69 19.98 4.40 -18.80
N ALA A 70 21.26 4.01 -18.94
CA ALA A 70 22.26 4.08 -17.87
C ALA A 70 22.33 5.44 -17.14
N PRO A 71 22.28 6.60 -17.82
CA PRO A 71 22.29 7.89 -17.13
C PRO A 71 21.08 8.12 -16.22
N VAL A 72 19.91 7.54 -16.56
CA VAL A 72 18.70 7.62 -15.72
C VAL A 72 18.83 6.71 -14.52
N GLN A 73 19.38 5.51 -14.70
CA GLN A 73 19.68 4.59 -13.61
C GLN A 73 20.63 5.22 -12.57
N GLU A 74 21.71 5.85 -13.04
CA GLU A 74 22.67 6.58 -12.20
C GLU A 74 22.01 7.74 -11.44
N LEU A 75 21.18 8.53 -12.12
CA LEU A 75 20.43 9.61 -11.49
C LEU A 75 19.54 9.07 -10.38
N LEU A 76 18.72 8.05 -10.65
CA LEU A 76 17.80 7.48 -9.67
C LEU A 76 18.54 6.92 -8.44
N CYS A 77 19.70 6.28 -8.62
CA CYS A 77 20.53 5.79 -7.52
C CYS A 77 21.08 6.90 -6.60
N SER A 78 21.18 8.14 -7.09
CA SER A 78 21.63 9.28 -6.29
C SER A 78 20.52 9.91 -5.46
N LEU A 79 19.26 9.59 -5.76
CA LEU A 79 18.10 10.22 -5.14
C LEU A 79 17.62 9.44 -3.91
N ARG A 80 16.90 10.15 -3.06
CA ARG A 80 16.12 9.59 -1.95
C ARG A 80 14.70 10.11 -2.06
N VAL A 81 13.74 9.27 -1.73
CA VAL A 81 12.31 9.58 -1.78
C VAL A 81 11.77 9.51 -0.35
N ILE A 82 10.87 10.44 -0.03
CA ILE A 82 10.10 10.41 1.22
C ILE A 82 8.81 9.65 0.95
N HIS A 83 8.50 8.69 1.82
CA HIS A 83 7.28 7.90 1.76
C HIS A 83 6.42 8.28 2.97
N ASP A 84 5.19 8.71 2.72
CA ASP A 84 4.19 8.96 3.75
C ASP A 84 2.95 8.07 3.52
N ASN A 85 1.96 8.20 4.40
CA ASN A 85 0.73 7.40 4.38
C ASN A 85 -0.53 8.26 4.18
N GLU A 86 -0.40 9.49 3.67
CA GLU A 86 -1.54 10.40 3.57
C GLU A 86 -2.62 9.82 2.65
N SER A 87 -2.24 9.33 1.46
CA SER A 87 -3.15 8.71 0.51
C SER A 87 -3.83 7.45 1.07
N PHE A 88 -3.08 6.65 1.81
CA PHE A 88 -3.60 5.47 2.49
C PHE A 88 -4.65 5.84 3.56
N ILE A 89 -4.34 6.83 4.41
CA ILE A 89 -5.27 7.33 5.43
C ILE A 89 -6.53 7.88 4.77
N GLN A 90 -6.40 8.67 3.71
CA GLN A 90 -7.55 9.21 2.96
C GLN A 90 -8.44 8.07 2.42
N GLY A 91 -7.84 7.03 1.84
CA GLY A 91 -8.56 5.85 1.35
C GLY A 91 -9.30 5.10 2.47
N VAL A 92 -8.65 4.90 3.62
CA VAL A 92 -9.29 4.29 4.79
C VAL A 92 -10.43 5.15 5.33
N CYS A 93 -10.23 6.46 5.47
CA CYS A 93 -11.27 7.40 5.90
C CYS A 93 -12.48 7.37 4.96
N ALA A 94 -12.25 7.34 3.65
CA ALA A 94 -13.32 7.25 2.66
C ALA A 94 -14.13 5.94 2.81
N LYS A 95 -13.47 4.83 3.15
CA LYS A 95 -14.14 3.53 3.37
C LYS A 95 -14.84 3.40 4.72
N VAL A 96 -14.25 3.92 5.78
CA VAL A 96 -14.66 3.68 7.17
C VAL A 96 -15.52 4.83 7.73
N GLY A 97 -15.56 5.99 7.06
CA GLY A 97 -16.30 7.17 7.51
C GLY A 97 -15.71 7.78 8.78
N ASP A 98 -16.56 8.40 9.63
CA ASP A 98 -16.19 9.09 10.88
C ASP A 98 -15.52 8.20 11.95
N ALA A 99 -15.38 6.89 11.72
CA ALA A 99 -14.65 5.97 12.58
C ALA A 99 -13.14 5.90 12.26
N ALA A 100 -12.64 6.67 11.29
CA ALA A 100 -11.22 6.75 11.02
C ALA A 100 -10.46 7.41 12.19
N PRO A 101 -9.28 6.88 12.59
CA PRO A 101 -8.49 7.48 13.66
C PRO A 101 -8.10 8.93 13.28
N GLN A 102 -8.69 9.92 13.95
CA GLN A 102 -8.39 11.36 13.77
C GLN A 102 -7.05 11.78 14.37
N ASP A 103 -6.18 10.81 14.66
CA ASP A 103 -4.91 11.02 15.33
C ASP A 103 -3.89 11.68 14.39
N ARG A 104 -3.89 13.01 14.38
CA ARG A 104 -2.88 13.87 13.73
C ARG A 104 -1.52 13.89 14.48
N ARG A 105 -1.10 12.84 15.18
CA ARG A 105 0.23 12.83 15.84
C ARG A 105 1.41 12.79 14.87
N TRP A 106 1.17 12.61 13.57
CA TRP A 106 2.18 12.68 12.51
C TRP A 106 2.02 13.96 11.66
N ALA A 107 2.19 15.12 12.29
CA ALA A 107 2.66 16.33 11.62
C ALA A 107 4.15 16.50 12.01
N PRO A 108 5.01 17.01 11.12
CA PRO A 108 6.47 16.79 11.13
C PRO A 108 7.17 17.19 12.44
#